data_AF-A0A961I8C2-F1
#
_entry.id   AF-A0A961I8C2-F1
#
_cell.length_a   1.000
_cell.length_b   1.000
_cell.length_c   1.000
_cell.angle_alpha   90.00
_cell.angle_beta   90.00
_cell.angle_gamma   90.00
#
_symmetry.space_group_name_H-M   'P 1'
#
loop_
_entity.id
_entity.type
_entity.pdbx_description
1 polymer ?
#
loop_
_entity_poly.entity_id
_entity_poly.type
_entity_poly.pdbx_seq_one_letter_code
_entity_poly.pdbx_strand_id
1 'polypeptide(L)'
;MINFRIVFNLTGMLLVLVSLFMPVGIVFSLYYGDQDSGSLLLSALITAAVGLGLYFSNHYWKADYLRIRKRDGYVIVTMGWICISAFGALPFYIHGAIPSYTDAYFETISGFTTTGASILNDIESMPHGLLFWRSMTHWMGGMGVIVLTLAILPLLGVGGAQLFGAEVSGPNKDKIHPQVQGTAKRLWGIYVLFTLIQTLLLLAGGMNLFDALCHAFGTMSTGGFST
;
A
#
# COMPACT_ATOMS: atom_id res chain seq x y z
N MET A 1 -13.50 13.98 -21.12
CA MET A 1 -12.04 14.12 -21.15
C MET A 1 -11.52 13.79 -19.76
N ILE A 2 -10.35 13.15 -19.65
CA ILE A 2 -9.76 12.72 -18.37
C ILE A 2 -9.23 13.96 -17.64
N ASN A 3 -9.48 14.06 -16.34
CA ASN A 3 -8.95 15.13 -15.51
C ASN A 3 -7.58 14.76 -14.93
N PHE A 4 -6.53 14.96 -15.72
CA PHE A 4 -5.15 14.66 -15.32
C PHE A 4 -4.68 15.39 -14.05
N ARG A 5 -5.31 16.52 -13.70
CA ARG A 5 -4.97 17.25 -12.47
C ARG A 5 -5.32 16.46 -11.22
N ILE A 6 -6.50 15.84 -11.22
CA ILE A 6 -6.93 14.97 -10.11
C ILE A 6 -6.07 13.71 -10.07
N VAL A 7 -5.74 13.15 -11.24
CA VAL A 7 -4.84 11.99 -11.35
C VAL A 7 -3.49 12.28 -10.68
N PHE A 8 -2.80 13.36 -11.08
CA PHE A 8 -1.51 13.71 -10.48
C PHE A 8 -1.60 14.03 -9.00
N ASN A 9 -2.66 14.73 -8.57
CA ASN A 9 -2.82 15.06 -7.16
C ASN A 9 -2.97 13.80 -6.29
N LEU A 10 -3.86 12.87 -6.67
CA LEU A 10 -4.09 11.64 -5.91
C LEU A 10 -2.90 10.68 -5.99
N THR A 11 -2.26 10.54 -7.16
CA THR A 11 -1.01 9.78 -7.27
C THR A 11 0.09 10.38 -6.38
N GLY A 12 0.20 11.71 -6.33
CA GLY A 12 1.12 12.41 -5.44
C GLY A 12 0.86 12.10 -3.96
N MET A 13 -0.41 12.12 -3.53
CA MET A 13 -0.81 11.73 -2.16
C MET A 13 -0.43 10.28 -1.84
N LEU A 14 -0.62 9.35 -2.78
CA LEU A 14 -0.23 7.95 -2.61
C LEU A 14 1.29 7.80 -2.43
N LEU A 15 2.09 8.51 -3.23
CA LEU A 15 3.55 8.49 -3.08
C LEU A 15 4.00 9.08 -1.74
N VAL A 16 3.39 10.18 -1.29
CA VAL A 16 3.67 10.72 0.05
C VAL A 16 3.33 9.68 1.12
N LEU A 17 2.20 8.99 1.03
CA LEU A 17 1.85 7.93 1.98
C LEU A 17 2.92 6.82 1.99
N VAL A 18 3.34 6.32 0.83
CA VAL A 18 4.40 5.30 0.69
C VAL A 18 5.71 5.77 1.31
N SER A 19 6.09 7.03 1.08
CA SER A 19 7.30 7.62 1.65
C SER A 19 7.29 7.71 3.18
N LEU A 20 6.11 7.77 3.81
CA LEU A 20 5.99 7.80 5.28
C LEU A 20 6.19 6.42 5.90
N PHE A 21 5.81 5.35 5.19
CA PHE A 21 5.97 3.98 5.67
C PHE A 21 7.38 3.43 5.44
N MET A 22 8.05 3.85 4.38
CA MET A 22 9.37 3.33 4.01
C MET A 22 10.43 3.45 5.14
N PRO A 23 10.54 4.58 5.88
CA PRO A 23 11.48 4.71 6.99
C PRO A 23 11.17 3.82 8.20
N VAL A 24 10.01 3.18 8.30
CA VAL A 24 9.68 2.33 9.45
C VAL A 24 10.65 1.13 9.55
N GLY A 25 11.15 0.64 8.42
CA GLY A 25 12.19 -0.41 8.38
C GLY A 25 13.53 0.00 9.00
N ILE A 26 13.80 1.31 9.15
CA ILE A 26 15.04 1.81 9.75
C ILE A 26 15.18 1.34 11.20
N VAL A 27 14.07 1.16 11.93
CA VAL A 27 14.12 0.65 13.31
C VAL A 27 14.78 -0.72 13.37
N PHE A 28 14.45 -1.61 12.41
CA PHE A 28 15.04 -2.95 12.34
C PHE A 28 16.46 -2.92 11.79
N SER A 29 16.72 -2.08 10.78
CA SER A 29 18.09 -1.83 10.29
C SER A 29 19.05 -1.47 11.43
N LEU A 30 18.66 -0.50 12.27
CA LEU A 30 19.48 -0.06 13.42
C LEU A 30 19.57 -1.12 14.53
N TYR A 31 18.50 -1.87 14.78
CA TYR A 31 18.48 -2.90 15.81
C TYR A 31 19.38 -4.09 15.47
N TYR A 32 19.35 -4.55 14.21
CA TYR A 32 20.16 -5.67 13.72
C TYR A 32 21.57 -5.25 13.26
N GLY A 33 21.84 -3.94 13.13
CA GLY A 33 23.15 -3.41 12.75
C GLY A 33 23.43 -3.44 11.25
N ASP A 34 22.38 -3.50 10.43
CA ASP A 34 22.48 -3.53 8.98
C ASP A 34 22.72 -2.12 8.38
N GLN A 35 23.32 -2.06 7.20
CA GLN A 35 23.70 -0.80 6.53
C GLN A 35 22.69 -0.32 5.47
N ASP A 36 21.40 -0.61 5.68
CA ASP A 36 20.30 -0.29 4.75
C ASP A 36 19.42 0.90 5.17
N SER A 37 19.67 1.47 6.35
CA SER A 37 19.00 2.69 6.83
C SER A 37 19.11 3.87 5.85
N GLY A 38 20.31 4.05 5.26
CA GLY A 38 20.58 5.13 4.32
C GLY A 38 19.77 5.01 3.02
N SER A 39 19.67 3.80 2.48
CA SER A 39 18.87 3.51 1.28
C SER A 39 17.37 3.72 1.51
N LEU A 40 16.84 3.30 2.67
CA LEU A 40 15.45 3.51 3.05
C LEU A 40 15.12 5.00 3.19
N LEU A 41 15.97 5.76 3.89
CA LEU A 41 15.76 7.18 4.09
C LEU A 41 15.87 7.98 2.78
N LEU A 42 16.89 7.71 1.96
CA LEU A 42 17.06 8.39 0.68
C LEU A 42 15.89 8.11 -0.26
N SER A 43 15.44 6.85 -0.33
CA SER A 43 14.30 6.46 -1.14
C SER A 43 13.00 7.11 -0.66
N ALA A 44 12.80 7.21 0.65
CA ALA A 44 11.68 7.92 1.24
C ALA A 44 11.70 9.41 0.85
N LEU A 45 12.85 10.08 0.94
CA LEU A 45 12.99 11.49 0.59
C LEU A 45 12.73 11.75 -0.91
N ILE A 46 13.28 10.91 -1.80
CA ILE A 46 13.02 11.00 -3.24
C ILE A 46 11.52 10.83 -3.53
N THR A 47 10.92 9.79 -2.93
CA THR A 47 9.49 9.49 -3.11
C THR A 47 8.60 10.60 -2.58
N ALA A 48 8.93 11.17 -1.41
CA ALA A 48 8.23 12.31 -0.82
C ALA A 48 8.36 13.56 -1.70
N ALA A 49 9.56 13.86 -2.20
CA ALA A 49 9.79 15.03 -3.05
C ALA A 49 8.97 14.94 -4.35
N VAL A 50 8.97 13.78 -5.02
CA VAL A 50 8.14 13.57 -6.22
C VAL A 50 6.65 13.61 -5.87
N GLY A 51 6.23 12.95 -4.80
CA GLY A 51 4.83 12.93 -4.36
C GLY A 51 4.29 14.33 -4.05
N LEU A 52 5.05 15.12 -3.28
CA LEU A 52 4.71 16.52 -2.98
C LEU A 52 4.75 17.39 -4.24
N GLY A 53 5.72 17.19 -5.12
CA GLY A 53 5.78 17.88 -6.42
C GLY A 53 4.52 17.64 -7.26
N LEU A 54 4.08 16.39 -7.38
CA LEU A 54 2.84 16.03 -8.08
C LEU A 54 1.60 16.61 -7.38
N TYR A 55 1.53 16.51 -6.05
CA TYR A 55 0.43 17.05 -5.26
C TYR A 55 0.28 18.57 -5.42
N PHE A 56 1.39 19.32 -5.31
CA PHE A 56 1.41 20.78 -5.38
C PHE A 56 1.41 21.34 -6.80
N SER A 57 1.78 20.57 -7.82
CA SER A 57 1.76 21.01 -9.23
C SER A 57 0.40 21.57 -9.68
N ASN A 58 -0.69 21.20 -9.00
CA ASN A 58 -2.04 21.64 -9.30
C ASN A 58 -2.68 22.52 -8.19
N HIS A 59 -1.91 22.96 -7.18
CA HIS A 59 -2.42 23.62 -5.97
C HIS A 59 -3.18 24.93 -6.24
N TYR A 60 -2.81 25.66 -7.31
CA TYR A 60 -3.47 26.92 -7.70
C TYR A 60 -4.89 26.74 -8.27
N TRP A 61 -5.29 25.50 -8.57
CA TRP A 61 -6.60 25.18 -9.13
C TRP A 61 -7.25 24.14 -8.23
N LYS A 62 -8.17 24.54 -7.34
CA LYS A 62 -8.90 23.61 -6.46
C LYS A 62 -9.38 22.40 -7.27
N ALA A 63 -8.76 21.24 -7.04
CA ALA A 63 -9.17 20.00 -7.67
C ALA A 63 -10.63 19.74 -7.25
N ASP A 64 -11.54 19.77 -8.22
CA ASP A 64 -12.96 19.54 -7.96
C ASP A 64 -13.22 18.04 -7.79
N TYR A 65 -12.94 17.55 -6.59
CA TYR A 65 -13.14 16.14 -6.21
C TYR A 65 -14.62 15.71 -6.32
N LEU A 66 -15.56 16.65 -6.40
CA LEU A 66 -16.99 16.36 -6.58
C LEU A 66 -17.32 15.94 -8.03
N ARG A 67 -16.39 16.10 -8.98
CA ARG A 67 -16.56 15.78 -10.40
C ARG A 67 -15.69 14.63 -10.90
N ILE A 68 -15.20 13.75 -10.01
CA ILE A 68 -14.45 12.55 -10.41
C ILE A 68 -15.37 11.64 -11.22
N ARG A 69 -15.01 11.42 -12.49
CA ARG A 69 -15.74 10.48 -13.37
C ARG A 69 -15.14 9.09 -13.23
N LYS A 70 -15.91 8.06 -13.58
CA LYS A 70 -15.44 6.65 -13.58
C LYS A 70 -14.11 6.47 -14.35
N ARG A 71 -13.96 7.17 -15.49
CA ARG A 71 -12.73 7.15 -16.31
C ARG A 71 -11.51 7.71 -15.57
N ASP A 72 -11.69 8.75 -14.76
CA ASP A 72 -10.60 9.30 -13.95
C ASP A 72 -10.19 8.29 -12.89
N GLY A 73 -11.17 7.64 -12.24
CA GLY A 73 -10.94 6.58 -11.26
C GLY A 73 -10.07 5.43 -11.78
N TYR A 74 -10.35 4.92 -12.99
CA TYR A 74 -9.53 3.86 -13.60
C TYR A 74 -8.07 4.31 -13.79
N VAL A 75 -7.85 5.53 -14.29
CA VAL A 75 -6.50 6.05 -14.51
C VAL A 75 -5.78 6.27 -13.17
N ILE A 76 -6.46 6.78 -12.15
CA ILE A 76 -5.90 6.98 -10.80
C ILE A 76 -5.42 5.65 -10.23
N VAL A 77 -6.23 4.59 -10.31
CA VAL A 77 -5.88 3.28 -9.76
C VAL A 77 -4.70 2.68 -10.51
N THR A 78 -4.74 2.65 -11.84
CA THR A 78 -3.65 2.11 -12.65
C THR A 78 -2.34 2.86 -12.44
N MET A 79 -2.37 4.20 -12.49
CA MET A 79 -1.18 5.02 -12.25
C MET A 79 -0.69 4.88 -10.81
N GLY A 80 -1.60 4.76 -9.84
CA GLY A 80 -1.27 4.53 -8.44
C GLY A 80 -0.40 3.29 -8.27
N TRP A 81 -0.86 2.12 -8.72
CA TRP A 81 -0.10 0.86 -8.61
C TRP A 81 1.24 0.91 -9.34
N ILE A 82 1.28 1.48 -10.54
CA ILE A 82 2.52 1.61 -11.31
C ILE A 82 3.53 2.50 -10.56
N CYS A 83 3.09 3.67 -10.09
CA CYS A 83 3.96 4.63 -9.42
C CYS A 83 4.43 4.12 -8.06
N ILE A 84 3.54 3.62 -7.20
CA ILE A 84 3.97 3.12 -5.87
C ILE A 84 4.96 1.96 -5.99
N SER A 85 4.81 1.11 -7.01
CA SER A 85 5.76 0.01 -7.26
C SER A 85 7.10 0.54 -7.79
N ALA A 86 7.07 1.54 -8.66
CA ALA A 86 8.30 2.17 -9.19
C ALA A 86 9.12 2.83 -8.08
N PHE A 87 8.47 3.63 -7.23
CA PHE A 87 9.15 4.32 -6.14
C PHE A 87 9.45 3.41 -4.95
N GLY A 88 8.61 2.41 -4.69
CA GLY A 88 8.83 1.40 -3.66
C GLY A 88 10.01 0.46 -3.94
N ALA A 89 10.46 0.36 -5.20
CA ALA A 89 11.63 -0.42 -5.60
C ALA A 89 12.97 0.29 -5.33
N LEU A 90 12.95 1.61 -5.14
CA LEU A 90 14.15 2.41 -4.90
C LEU A 90 15.05 1.92 -3.76
N PRO A 91 14.54 1.55 -2.56
CA PRO A 91 15.44 1.16 -1.47
C PRO A 91 16.23 -0.11 -1.79
N PHE A 92 15.65 -1.09 -2.48
CA PHE A 92 16.35 -2.30 -2.89
C PHE A 92 17.45 -2.02 -3.92
N TYR A 93 17.15 -1.17 -4.90
CA TYR A 93 18.08 -0.82 -5.97
C TYR A 93 19.22 0.09 -5.47
N ILE A 94 18.90 1.11 -4.68
CA ILE A 94 19.88 2.06 -4.13
C ILE A 94 20.84 1.36 -3.16
N HIS A 95 20.34 0.41 -2.36
CA HIS A 95 21.20 -0.41 -1.51
C HIS A 95 22.10 -1.35 -2.33
N GLY A 96 21.62 -1.82 -3.48
CA GLY A 96 22.26 -2.88 -4.24
C GLY A 96 21.91 -4.29 -3.76
N ALA A 97 20.93 -4.44 -2.85
CA ALA A 97 20.39 -5.76 -2.48
C ALA A 97 19.74 -6.45 -3.69
N ILE A 98 19.11 -5.66 -4.57
CA ILE A 98 18.64 -6.11 -5.87
C ILE A 98 19.27 -5.20 -6.94
N PRO A 99 20.40 -5.60 -7.55
CA PRO A 99 21.17 -4.74 -8.45
C PRO A 99 20.42 -4.33 -9.73
N SER A 100 19.46 -5.13 -10.16
CA SER A 100 18.64 -4.86 -11.33
C SER A 100 17.37 -4.11 -10.92
N TYR A 101 17.16 -2.90 -11.43
CA TYR A 101 15.95 -2.14 -11.11
C TYR A 101 14.67 -2.84 -11.61
N THR A 102 14.73 -3.59 -12.72
CA THR A 102 13.57 -4.36 -13.19
C THR A 102 13.19 -5.47 -12.22
N ASP A 103 14.18 -6.09 -11.59
CA ASP A 103 13.97 -7.16 -10.63
C ASP A 103 13.47 -6.58 -9.30
N ALA A 104 14.01 -5.43 -8.88
CA ALA A 104 13.52 -4.69 -7.73
C ALA A 104 12.07 -4.22 -7.94
N TYR A 105 11.74 -3.78 -9.16
CA TYR A 105 10.37 -3.43 -9.54
C TYR A 105 9.45 -4.65 -9.50
N PHE A 106 9.90 -5.80 -10.01
CA PHE A 106 9.15 -7.05 -9.96
C PHE A 106 8.86 -7.48 -8.51
N GLU A 107 9.87 -7.46 -7.65
CA GLU A 107 9.74 -7.81 -6.24
C GLU A 107 8.73 -6.86 -5.55
N THR A 108 8.81 -5.57 -5.85
CA THR A 108 7.97 -4.54 -5.24
C THR A 108 6.52 -4.59 -5.74
N ILE A 109 6.30 -4.77 -7.05
CA ILE A 109 4.94 -4.88 -7.60
C ILE A 109 4.27 -6.16 -7.13
N SER A 110 5.02 -7.27 -7.05
CA SER A 110 4.55 -8.52 -6.45
C SER A 110 4.10 -8.29 -5.00
N GLY A 111 4.89 -7.52 -4.26
CA GLY A 111 4.55 -7.07 -2.91
C GLY A 111 3.25 -6.26 -2.84
N PHE A 112 3.19 -5.10 -3.49
CA PHE A 112 1.99 -4.25 -3.44
C PHE A 112 0.72 -4.92 -3.96
N THR A 113 0.84 -5.85 -4.92
CA THR A 113 -0.30 -6.60 -5.45
C THR A 113 -0.67 -7.82 -4.63
N THR A 114 0.06 -8.09 -3.52
CA THR A 114 -0.10 -9.27 -2.67
C THR A 114 0.00 -10.57 -3.46
N THR A 115 0.88 -10.61 -4.47
CA THR A 115 1.10 -11.79 -5.31
C THR A 115 2.05 -12.78 -4.64
N GLY A 116 3.09 -12.30 -3.95
CA GLY A 116 4.04 -13.16 -3.25
C GLY A 116 5.07 -13.87 -4.12
N ALA A 117 5.13 -13.56 -5.42
CA ALA A 117 6.21 -14.03 -6.28
C ALA A 117 7.52 -13.32 -5.93
N SER A 118 8.63 -14.05 -5.83
CA SER A 118 9.93 -13.55 -5.41
C SER A 118 11.00 -13.87 -6.44
N ILE A 119 11.88 -12.92 -6.74
CA ILE A 119 13.12 -13.15 -7.52
C ILE A 119 14.28 -13.57 -6.61
N LEU A 120 14.17 -13.33 -5.30
CA LEU A 120 15.19 -13.64 -4.31
C LEU A 120 15.21 -15.15 -4.05
N ASN A 121 16.38 -15.77 -4.26
CA ASN A 121 16.62 -17.17 -3.93
C ASN A 121 17.09 -17.35 -2.47
N ASP A 122 17.83 -16.37 -1.95
CA ASP A 122 18.32 -16.34 -0.57
C ASP A 122 17.78 -15.09 0.12
N ILE A 123 16.60 -15.22 0.71
CA ILE A 123 15.88 -14.12 1.36
C ILE A 123 16.57 -13.71 2.66
N GLU A 124 17.13 -14.67 3.40
CA GLU A 124 17.79 -14.46 4.70
C GLU A 124 19.05 -13.59 4.57
N SER A 125 19.68 -13.56 3.39
CA SER A 125 20.82 -12.68 3.10
C SER A 125 20.47 -11.19 2.99
N MET A 126 19.18 -10.84 2.89
CA MET A 126 18.76 -9.46 2.70
C MET A 126 18.74 -8.69 4.04
N PRO A 127 19.19 -7.42 4.07
CA PRO A 127 19.13 -6.59 5.27
C PRO A 127 17.72 -6.50 5.88
N HIS A 128 17.64 -6.47 7.21
CA HIS A 128 16.38 -6.55 7.95
C HIS A 128 15.45 -5.36 7.67
N GLY A 129 15.97 -4.15 7.45
CA GLY A 129 15.12 -3.01 7.11
C GLY A 129 14.49 -3.15 5.71
N LEU A 130 15.21 -3.69 4.74
CA LEU A 130 14.71 -4.02 3.40
C LEU A 130 13.73 -5.20 3.43
N LEU A 131 14.00 -6.24 4.22
CA LEU A 131 13.07 -7.35 4.44
C LEU A 131 11.76 -6.88 5.09
N PHE A 132 11.87 -5.98 6.07
CA PHE A 132 10.71 -5.36 6.68
C PHE A 132 9.92 -4.54 5.65
N TRP A 133 10.59 -3.72 4.84
CA TRP A 133 9.94 -2.95 3.78
C TRP A 133 9.23 -3.86 2.77
N ARG A 134 9.89 -4.94 2.34
CA ARG A 134 9.33 -5.97 1.47
C ARG A 134 8.03 -6.53 2.05
N SER A 135 8.04 -6.97 3.30
CA SER A 135 6.84 -7.49 3.98
C SER A 135 5.77 -6.41 4.22
N MET A 136 6.18 -5.16 4.47
CA MET A 136 5.25 -4.05 4.64
C MET A 136 4.50 -3.70 3.35
N THR A 137 5.10 -3.91 2.16
CA THR A 137 4.40 -3.72 0.89
C THR A 137 3.18 -4.63 0.75
N HIS A 138 3.24 -5.86 1.27
CA HIS A 138 2.10 -6.79 1.39
C HIS A 138 1.00 -6.18 2.26
N TRP A 139 1.36 -5.71 3.45
CA TRP A 139 0.38 -5.13 4.38
C TRP A 139 -0.35 -3.92 3.78
N MET A 140 0.40 -3.02 3.15
CA MET A 140 -0.15 -1.85 2.46
C MET A 140 -0.99 -2.23 1.24
N GLY A 141 -0.51 -3.18 0.44
CA GLY A 141 -1.17 -3.71 -0.74
C GLY A 141 -2.52 -4.34 -0.42
N GLY A 142 -2.55 -5.21 0.61
CA GLY A 142 -3.76 -5.88 1.07
C GLY A 142 -4.86 -4.90 1.44
N MET A 143 -4.53 -3.85 2.21
CA MET A 143 -5.52 -2.80 2.47
C MET A 143 -5.91 -2.05 1.18
N GLY A 144 -4.95 -1.73 0.31
CA GLY A 144 -5.21 -1.08 -0.97
C GLY A 144 -6.27 -1.82 -1.78
N VAL A 145 -6.15 -3.14 -1.88
CA VAL A 145 -7.12 -4.01 -2.57
C VAL A 145 -8.47 -4.05 -1.86
N ILE A 146 -8.52 -4.12 -0.52
CA ILE A 146 -9.78 -4.10 0.24
C ILE A 146 -10.55 -2.80 -0.03
N VAL A 147 -9.89 -1.64 0.07
CA VAL A 147 -10.53 -0.34 -0.16
C VAL A 147 -10.96 -0.19 -1.63
N LEU A 148 -10.14 -0.64 -2.57
CA LEU A 148 -10.47 -0.62 -3.99
C LEU A 148 -11.71 -1.47 -4.29
N THR A 149 -11.77 -2.66 -3.71
CA THR A 149 -12.87 -3.60 -3.88
C THR A 149 -14.17 -3.01 -3.33
N LEU A 150 -14.14 -2.39 -2.15
CA LEU A 150 -15.28 -1.65 -1.61
C LEU A 150 -15.77 -0.50 -2.51
N ALA A 151 -14.84 0.19 -3.18
CA ALA A 151 -15.19 1.29 -4.07
C ALA A 151 -15.75 0.81 -5.42
N ILE A 152 -15.29 -0.34 -5.94
CA ILE A 152 -15.65 -0.85 -7.27
C ILE A 152 -16.87 -1.77 -7.24
N LEU A 153 -17.01 -2.68 -6.27
CA LEU A 153 -18.10 -3.68 -6.26
C LEU A 153 -19.51 -3.07 -6.39
N PRO A 154 -19.86 -1.96 -5.70
CA PRO A 154 -21.17 -1.34 -5.86
C PRO A 154 -21.44 -0.85 -7.29
N LEU A 155 -20.38 -0.49 -8.02
CA LEU A 155 -20.48 0.02 -9.40
C LEU A 155 -20.64 -1.11 -10.43
N LEU A 156 -20.21 -2.33 -10.10
CA LEU A 156 -20.32 -3.51 -10.96
C LEU A 156 -21.64 -4.26 -10.78
N GLY A 157 -22.42 -3.94 -9.74
CA GLY A 157 -23.69 -4.63 -9.44
C GLY A 157 -23.52 -6.09 -9.03
N VAL A 158 -22.28 -6.56 -8.84
CA VAL A 158 -21.89 -7.90 -8.43
C VAL A 158 -21.44 -7.83 -6.97
N GLY A 159 -22.09 -8.58 -6.08
CA GLY A 159 -21.74 -8.62 -4.66
C GLY A 159 -22.65 -7.80 -3.75
N GLY A 160 -23.94 -8.15 -3.70
CA GLY A 160 -24.83 -7.67 -2.63
C GLY A 160 -25.30 -6.22 -2.74
N ALA A 161 -25.15 -5.55 -3.88
CA ALA A 161 -25.76 -4.22 -4.09
C ALA A 161 -27.28 -4.22 -3.84
N GLN A 162 -27.95 -5.37 -4.04
CA GLN A 162 -29.36 -5.60 -3.66
C GLN A 162 -29.56 -5.87 -2.16
N LEU A 163 -28.58 -6.43 -1.44
CA LEU A 163 -28.64 -6.65 0.02
C LEU A 163 -28.32 -5.36 0.81
N PHE A 164 -27.32 -4.58 0.36
CA PHE A 164 -27.05 -3.23 0.88
C PHE A 164 -28.23 -2.27 0.62
N GLY A 165 -29.00 -2.48 -0.43
CA GLY A 165 -30.27 -1.78 -0.65
C GLY A 165 -31.43 -2.31 0.20
N ALA A 166 -31.37 -3.57 0.65
CA ALA A 166 -32.44 -4.23 1.42
C ALA A 166 -32.34 -4.03 2.93
N GLU A 167 -31.14 -3.81 3.50
CA GLU A 167 -30.96 -3.44 4.91
C GLU A 167 -31.31 -1.96 5.21
N VAL A 168 -31.57 -1.16 4.18
CA VAL A 168 -31.81 0.28 4.33
C VAL A 168 -33.32 0.55 4.28
N SER A 169 -33.94 0.60 5.44
CA SER A 169 -35.30 1.13 5.62
C SER A 169 -35.29 2.65 5.43
N GLY A 170 -35.58 3.14 4.22
CA GLY A 170 -35.97 4.54 3.99
C GLY A 170 -35.54 5.16 2.66
N PRO A 171 -36.29 6.16 2.14
CA PRO A 171 -36.02 6.78 0.85
C PRO A 171 -34.92 7.84 0.99
N ASN A 172 -33.65 7.43 0.92
CA ASN A 172 -32.55 8.37 0.73
C ASN A 172 -31.86 8.12 -0.61
N LYS A 173 -32.28 8.90 -1.61
CA LYS A 173 -31.44 9.20 -2.78
C LYS A 173 -30.18 9.94 -2.31
N ASP A 174 -29.05 9.61 -2.92
CA ASP A 174 -27.87 10.49 -3.10
C ASP A 174 -26.62 10.35 -2.21
N LYS A 175 -26.43 9.30 -1.40
CA LYS A 175 -25.18 9.20 -0.59
C LYS A 175 -24.55 7.80 -0.54
N ILE A 176 -24.11 7.29 -1.69
CA ILE A 176 -23.18 6.14 -1.75
C ILE A 176 -21.80 6.55 -1.18
N HIS A 177 -21.38 7.80 -1.36
CA HIS A 177 -20.05 8.31 -1.02
C HIS A 177 -19.70 8.37 0.48
N PRO A 178 -20.60 8.73 1.42
CA PRO A 178 -20.27 8.79 2.86
C PRO A 178 -20.17 7.41 3.52
N GLN A 179 -20.85 6.40 2.96
CA GLN A 179 -20.86 5.05 3.52
C GLN A 179 -19.56 4.30 3.22
N VAL A 180 -19.01 4.44 2.00
CA VAL A 180 -17.72 3.82 1.62
C VAL A 180 -16.58 4.27 2.54
N GLN A 181 -16.51 5.57 2.86
CA GLN A 181 -15.50 6.09 3.78
C GLN A 181 -15.68 5.55 5.21
N GLY A 182 -16.92 5.44 5.68
CA GLY A 182 -17.24 4.86 6.99
C GLY A 182 -16.86 3.38 7.09
N THR A 183 -17.20 2.59 6.08
CA THR A 183 -16.86 1.17 5.99
C THR A 183 -15.34 0.97 5.87
N ALA A 184 -14.66 1.75 5.04
CA ALA A 184 -13.20 1.69 4.90
C ALA A 184 -12.47 1.95 6.22
N LYS A 185 -12.92 2.94 7.01
CA LYS A 185 -12.35 3.20 8.36
C LYS A 185 -12.55 2.03 9.32
N ARG A 186 -13.72 1.39 9.31
CA ARG A 186 -13.99 0.20 10.14
C ARG A 186 -13.12 -0.98 9.73
N LEU A 187 -13.04 -1.25 8.42
CA LEU A 187 -12.18 -2.31 7.90
C LEU A 187 -10.70 -2.06 8.21
N TRP A 188 -10.25 -0.81 8.16
CA TRP A 188 -8.89 -0.47 8.55
C TRP A 188 -8.63 -0.83 10.02
N GLY A 189 -9.56 -0.49 10.92
CA GLY A 189 -9.48 -0.87 12.33
C GLY A 189 -9.42 -2.39 12.55
N ILE A 190 -10.27 -3.15 11.83
CA ILE A 190 -10.27 -4.63 11.89
C ILE A 190 -8.95 -5.20 11.34
N TYR A 191 -8.46 -4.66 10.22
CA TYR A 191 -7.22 -5.09 9.58
C TYR A 191 -6.02 -4.93 10.51
N VAL A 192 -5.88 -3.77 11.15
CA VAL A 192 -4.84 -3.51 12.16
C VAL A 192 -5.02 -4.43 13.37
N LEU A 193 -6.25 -4.56 13.90
CA LEU A 193 -6.52 -5.41 15.06
C LEU A 193 -6.13 -6.86 14.82
N PHE A 194 -6.52 -7.42 13.68
CA PHE A 194 -6.18 -8.80 13.32
C PHE A 194 -4.68 -8.97 13.07
N THR A 195 -4.02 -7.97 12.46
CA THR A 195 -2.55 -7.97 12.33
C THR A 195 -1.87 -8.04 13.70
N LEU A 196 -2.33 -7.25 14.68
CA LEU A 196 -1.79 -7.25 16.03
C LEU A 196 -2.05 -8.57 16.76
N ILE A 197 -3.28 -9.09 16.70
CA ILE A 197 -3.63 -10.38 17.30
C ILE A 197 -2.75 -11.48 16.70
N GLN A 198 -2.60 -11.53 15.38
CA GLN A 198 -1.74 -12.51 14.73
C GLN A 198 -0.29 -12.37 15.16
N THR A 199 0.25 -11.15 15.22
CA THR A 199 1.62 -10.89 15.68
C THR A 199 1.83 -11.44 17.10
N LEU A 200 0.89 -11.20 18.02
CA LEU A 200 0.96 -11.71 19.39
C LEU A 200 0.88 -13.25 19.45
N LEU A 201 0.07 -13.88 18.61
CA LEU A 201 -0.01 -15.33 18.52
C LEU A 201 1.28 -15.95 17.98
N LEU A 202 1.91 -15.33 16.98
CA LEU A 202 3.19 -15.78 16.43
C LEU A 202 4.33 -15.62 17.44
N LEU A 203 4.34 -14.52 18.20
CA LEU A 203 5.25 -14.32 19.34
C LEU A 203 5.06 -15.42 20.40
N ALA A 204 3.81 -15.74 20.77
CA ALA A 204 3.50 -16.82 21.70
C ALA A 204 3.90 -18.21 21.14
N GLY A 205 3.93 -18.36 19.82
CA GLY A 205 4.43 -19.54 19.11
C GLY A 205 5.96 -19.65 19.05
N GLY A 206 6.70 -18.66 19.59
CA GLY A 206 8.16 -18.70 19.70
C GLY A 206 8.91 -17.93 18.60
N MET A 207 8.21 -17.24 17.69
CA MET A 207 8.88 -16.34 16.73
C MET A 207 9.38 -15.07 17.43
N ASN A 208 10.46 -14.47 16.93
CA ASN A 208 10.87 -13.15 17.37
C ASN A 208 9.91 -12.07 16.80
N LEU A 209 9.99 -10.83 17.32
CA LEU A 209 9.09 -9.74 16.92
C LEU A 209 9.18 -9.39 15.42
N PHE A 210 10.38 -9.44 14.85
CA PHE A 210 10.62 -9.09 13.46
C PHE A 210 9.91 -10.08 12.52
N ASP A 211 10.14 -11.38 12.72
CA ASP A 211 9.51 -12.43 11.92
C ASP A 211 7.99 -12.44 12.16
N ALA A 212 7.55 -12.31 13.41
CA ALA A 212 6.13 -12.27 13.75
C ALA A 212 5.39 -11.14 13.00
N LEU A 213 5.98 -9.95 12.90
CA LEU A 213 5.42 -8.84 12.14
C LEU A 213 5.42 -9.11 10.63
N CYS A 214 6.55 -9.56 10.08
CA CYS A 214 6.68 -9.82 8.64
C CYS A 214 5.69 -10.90 8.17
N HIS A 215 5.56 -12.00 8.92
CA HIS A 215 4.59 -13.05 8.64
C HIS A 215 3.13 -12.61 8.85
N ALA A 216 2.86 -11.78 9.85
CA ALA A 216 1.52 -11.21 10.04
C ALA A 216 1.12 -10.31 8.87
N PHE A 217 2.05 -9.50 8.35
CA PHE A 217 1.82 -8.68 7.15
C PHE A 217 1.51 -9.51 5.92
N GLY A 218 2.28 -10.59 5.68
CA GLY A 218 2.05 -11.50 4.56
C GLY A 218 0.73 -12.27 4.67
N THR A 219 0.33 -12.68 5.88
CA THR A 219 -0.91 -13.45 6.09
C THR A 219 -2.15 -12.57 5.98
N MET A 220 -2.15 -11.41 6.65
CA MET A 220 -3.29 -10.49 6.65
C MET A 220 -3.65 -9.98 5.26
N SER A 221 -2.63 -9.81 4.43
CA SER A 221 -2.79 -9.40 3.03
C SER A 221 -3.01 -10.55 2.06
N THR A 222 -2.96 -11.80 2.53
CA THR A 222 -2.96 -13.02 1.69
C THR A 222 -1.83 -13.06 0.65
N GLY A 223 -0.72 -12.35 0.90
CA GLY A 223 0.38 -12.21 -0.06
C GLY A 223 1.49 -13.26 0.05
N GLY A 224 1.73 -13.86 1.22
CA GLY A 224 2.64 -15.02 1.32
C GLY A 224 4.16 -14.78 1.28
N PHE A 225 4.64 -13.53 1.42
CA PHE A 225 6.06 -13.26 1.68
C PHE A 225 6.45 -13.80 3.06
N SER A 226 7.70 -14.25 3.15
CA SER A 226 8.36 -14.76 4.35
C SER A 226 9.67 -14.00 4.58
N THR A 227 10.13 -14.05 5.82
CA THR A 227 11.54 -13.85 6.17
C THR A 227 12.29 -15.17 6.15
#